data_AF-A0A940RG06-F1
#
_entry.id   AF-A0A940RG06-F1
#
_cell.length_a   1.000
_cell.length_b   1.000
_cell.length_c   1.000
_cell.angle_alpha   90.00
_cell.angle_beta   90.00
_cell.angle_gamma   90.00
#
_symmetry.space_group_name_H-M   'P 1'
#
loop_
_entity.id
_entity.type
_entity.pdbx_description
1 polymer ?
#
loop_
_entity_poly.entity_id
_entity_poly.type
_entity_poly.pdbx_seq_one_letter_code
_entity_poly.pdbx_strand_id
1 'polypeptide(L)'
;MKHKSIYFSSLCIVAALLLSQCQNNDQPKVESIATTNYGGYESAEQWGEHLVTVSACHDCHSPKKMTPNGPEIDSSLLLSGHPSQMPDIGIDRKEMEQKGLGVTQDLTSWIGPWGISYTANLTSDASGIGNWTEGQFIYAIRNGKSKGMENSRTLLPPMPWQMYRNFSDNELKAIFAYLKSTKPIRNI
;
A
#
# COMPACT_ATOMS: atom_id res chain seq x y z
N MET A 1 -51.82 50.43 -67.50
CA MET A 1 -51.76 51.24 -66.25
C MET A 1 -51.50 50.31 -65.07
N LYS A 2 -50.37 50.55 -64.38
CA LYS A 2 -49.95 50.20 -63.01
C LYS A 2 -50.67 49.07 -62.21
N HIS A 3 -49.86 48.08 -61.86
CA HIS A 3 -49.67 47.38 -60.57
C HIS A 3 -50.86 46.73 -59.82
N LYS A 4 -50.72 45.41 -59.55
CA LYS A 4 -50.28 44.92 -58.22
C LYS A 4 -49.68 43.50 -58.30
N SER A 5 -48.62 43.34 -57.52
CA SER A 5 -47.77 42.16 -57.34
C SER A 5 -48.28 41.32 -56.17
N ILE A 6 -47.89 40.05 -56.06
CA ILE A 6 -47.10 39.47 -54.95
C ILE A 6 -47.16 37.94 -55.03
N TYR A 7 -46.03 37.35 -55.42
CA TYR A 7 -45.74 35.92 -55.30
C TYR A 7 -45.22 35.64 -53.88
N PHE A 8 -45.95 34.82 -53.13
CA PHE A 8 -45.57 34.30 -51.83
C PHE A 8 -45.21 32.82 -52.00
N SER A 9 -43.92 32.49 -52.09
CA SER A 9 -43.34 31.18 -51.73
C SER A 9 -41.99 30.99 -52.41
N SER A 10 -40.88 31.27 -51.73
CA SER A 10 -39.55 30.70 -52.06
C SER A 10 -38.43 31.06 -51.08
N LEU A 11 -38.71 31.64 -49.90
CA LEU A 11 -37.65 32.16 -49.03
C LEU A 11 -37.45 31.40 -47.69
N CYS A 12 -37.86 30.14 -47.59
CA CYS A 12 -37.69 29.39 -46.33
C CYS A 12 -36.77 28.17 -46.40
N ILE A 13 -36.28 27.75 -47.59
CA ILE A 13 -35.52 26.49 -47.68
C ILE A 13 -33.99 26.70 -47.75
N VAL A 14 -33.50 27.90 -48.11
CA VAL A 14 -32.05 28.14 -48.27
C VAL A 14 -31.35 28.49 -46.95
N ALA A 15 -32.08 28.94 -45.91
CA ALA A 15 -31.47 29.36 -44.65
C ALA A 15 -31.05 28.19 -43.72
N ALA A 16 -31.52 26.96 -43.97
CA ALA A 16 -31.24 25.82 -43.08
C ALA A 16 -29.92 25.08 -43.39
N LEU A 17 -29.25 25.38 -44.52
CA LEU A 17 -28.05 24.65 -44.97
C LEU A 17 -26.72 25.37 -44.70
N LEU A 18 -26.73 26.57 -44.09
CA LEU A 18 -25.53 27.37 -43.87
C LEU A 18 -25.01 27.41 -42.43
N LEU A 19 -25.58 26.65 -41.50
CA LEU A 19 -25.13 26.61 -40.10
C LEU A 19 -24.43 25.31 -39.68
N SER A 20 -24.21 24.37 -40.61
CA SER A 20 -23.65 23.04 -40.27
C SER A 20 -22.13 22.91 -40.46
N GLN A 21 -21.40 24.01 -40.68
CA GLN A 21 -19.95 23.99 -40.86
C GLN A 21 -19.32 25.14 -40.08
N CYS A 22 -19.13 24.95 -38.77
CA CYS A 22 -18.08 25.59 -37.96
C CYS A 22 -18.21 25.13 -36.49
N GLN A 23 -18.00 23.85 -36.24
CA GLN A 23 -17.49 23.39 -34.95
C GLN A 23 -16.29 22.47 -35.25
N ASN A 24 -15.21 23.07 -35.76
CA ASN A 24 -13.90 22.48 -35.57
C ASN A 24 -13.63 22.54 -34.08
N ASN A 25 -13.83 21.40 -33.42
CA ASN A 25 -13.59 21.22 -32.00
C ASN A 25 -12.07 21.06 -31.77
N ASP A 26 -11.30 22.08 -32.12
CA ASP A 26 -9.91 22.25 -31.69
C ASP A 26 -9.92 22.96 -30.32
N GLN A 27 -10.50 22.29 -29.32
CA GLN A 27 -10.11 22.59 -27.95
C GLN A 27 -8.69 22.05 -27.79
N PRO A 28 -7.71 22.86 -27.35
CA PRO A 28 -6.43 22.29 -26.95
C PRO A 28 -6.74 21.26 -25.88
N LYS A 29 -6.42 20.00 -26.17
CA LYS A 29 -6.51 18.90 -25.22
C LYS A 29 -5.60 19.30 -24.06
N VAL A 30 -6.17 19.89 -23.01
CA VAL A 30 -5.45 20.09 -21.75
C VAL A 30 -5.16 18.68 -21.30
N GLU A 31 -3.94 18.23 -21.60
CA GLU A 31 -3.37 17.03 -21.03
C GLU A 31 -3.52 17.24 -19.53
N SER A 32 -4.43 16.48 -18.91
CA SER A 32 -4.50 16.45 -17.47
C SER A 32 -3.14 15.97 -17.04
N ILE A 33 -2.29 16.88 -16.55
CA ILE A 33 -1.10 16.50 -15.83
C ILE A 33 -1.65 15.59 -14.74
N ALA A 34 -1.35 14.30 -14.83
CA ALA A 34 -1.68 13.36 -13.79
C ALA A 34 -0.89 13.81 -12.57
N THR A 35 -1.46 14.75 -11.80
CA THR A 35 -0.93 15.14 -10.51
C THR A 35 -1.00 13.86 -9.70
N THR A 36 0.16 13.28 -9.43
CA THR A 36 0.29 12.15 -8.52
C THR A 36 -0.39 12.54 -7.22
N ASN A 37 -1.60 12.03 -7.00
CA ASN A 37 -2.33 12.26 -5.78
C ASN A 37 -1.79 11.29 -4.74
N TYR A 38 -0.84 11.75 -3.92
CA TYR A 38 -0.30 10.99 -2.80
C TYR A 38 -1.23 11.06 -1.59
N GLY A 39 -2.54 10.94 -1.77
CA GLY A 39 -3.52 11.07 -0.68
C GLY A 39 -3.48 12.42 0.05
N GLY A 40 -3.02 13.48 -0.61
CA GLY A 40 -2.84 14.81 -0.01
C GLY A 40 -1.48 15.09 0.64
N TYR A 41 -0.52 14.16 0.56
CA TYR A 41 0.86 14.33 1.04
C TYR A 41 1.80 14.89 -0.05
N GLU A 42 2.97 15.41 0.35
CA GLU A 42 3.91 16.06 -0.58
C GLU A 42 4.70 15.05 -1.43
N SER A 43 4.84 13.81 -0.95
CA SER A 43 5.57 12.75 -1.65
C SER A 43 4.96 11.35 -1.40
N ALA A 44 5.38 10.39 -2.22
CA ALA A 44 5.00 8.99 -2.05
C ALA A 44 5.53 8.42 -0.72
N GLU A 45 6.73 8.81 -0.29
CA GLU A 45 7.33 8.38 0.97
C GLU A 45 6.55 8.92 2.18
N GLN A 46 6.15 10.19 2.16
CA GLN A 46 5.34 10.76 3.25
C GLN A 46 3.97 10.08 3.35
N TRP A 47 3.32 9.81 2.20
CA TRP A 47 2.06 9.07 2.20
C TRP A 47 2.26 7.62 2.66
N GLY A 48 3.33 6.98 2.22
CA GLY A 48 3.72 5.64 2.64
C GLY A 48 3.95 5.55 4.14
N GLU A 49 4.64 6.53 4.73
CA GLU A 49 4.84 6.64 6.18
C GLU A 49 3.51 6.71 6.93
N HIS A 50 2.62 7.57 6.45
CA HIS A 50 1.27 7.67 7.01
C HIS A 50 0.54 6.34 6.95
N LEU A 51 0.52 5.67 5.79
CA LEU A 51 -0.15 4.39 5.60
C LEU A 51 0.45 3.30 6.50
N VAL A 52 1.78 3.21 6.61
CA VAL A 52 2.47 2.27 7.51
C VAL A 52 2.10 2.53 8.97
N THR A 53 1.96 3.79 9.35
CA THR A 53 1.58 4.21 10.71
C THR A 53 0.12 3.86 11.02
N VAL A 54 -0.82 4.33 10.21
CA VAL A 54 -2.26 4.17 10.49
C VAL A 54 -2.76 2.75 10.26
N SER A 55 -2.02 1.95 9.50
CA SER A 55 -2.29 0.52 9.32
C SER A 55 -1.56 -0.35 10.34
N ALA A 56 -0.98 0.23 11.39
CA ALA A 56 -0.39 -0.50 12.50
C ALA A 56 0.75 -1.49 12.10
N CYS A 57 1.52 -1.18 11.06
CA CYS A 57 2.65 -2.03 10.67
C CYS A 57 3.71 -2.09 11.79
N HIS A 58 3.89 -1.00 12.54
CA HIS A 58 4.83 -0.93 13.65
C HIS A 58 4.49 -1.86 14.82
N ASP A 59 3.21 -2.17 15.02
CA ASP A 59 2.71 -2.96 16.17
C ASP A 59 3.23 -4.39 16.19
N CYS A 60 3.67 -4.91 15.04
CA CYS A 60 4.35 -6.19 14.94
C CYS A 60 5.80 -6.04 14.46
N HIS A 61 6.06 -5.14 13.51
CA HIS A 61 7.38 -5.07 12.85
C HIS A 61 8.40 -4.17 13.55
N SER A 62 8.09 -3.54 14.68
CA SER A 62 9.07 -2.83 15.50
C SER A 62 9.20 -3.51 16.86
N PRO A 63 10.39 -3.85 17.37
CA PRO A 63 10.55 -4.35 18.75
C PRO A 63 10.06 -3.32 19.78
N LYS A 64 9.59 -3.80 20.93
CA LYS A 64 9.12 -2.95 22.04
C LYS A 64 10.02 -3.13 23.26
N LYS A 65 10.13 -2.06 24.04
CA LYS A 65 10.69 -2.06 25.38
C LYS A 65 9.54 -2.04 26.38
N MET A 66 9.63 -2.86 27.41
CA MET A 66 8.67 -2.80 28.52
C MET A 66 8.98 -1.57 29.37
N THR A 67 8.02 -0.65 29.46
CA THR A 67 8.05 0.55 30.31
C THR A 67 6.95 0.46 31.37
N PRO A 68 6.91 1.39 32.35
CA PRO A 68 5.80 1.49 33.28
C PRO A 68 4.42 1.69 32.62
N ASN A 69 4.36 2.21 31.38
CA ASN A 69 3.11 2.39 30.64
C ASN A 69 2.75 1.18 29.76
N GLY A 70 3.54 0.11 29.81
CA GLY A 70 3.40 -1.08 28.96
C GLY A 70 4.47 -1.15 27.87
N PRO A 71 4.24 -1.95 26.82
CA PRO A 71 5.18 -2.08 25.71
C PRO A 71 5.17 -0.81 24.86
N GLU A 72 6.31 -0.11 24.80
CA GLU A 72 6.52 1.05 23.94
C GLU A 72 7.49 0.69 22.81
N ILE A 73 7.27 1.25 21.61
CA ILE A 73 8.12 0.98 20.45
C ILE A 73 9.56 1.42 20.74
N ASP A 74 10.52 0.54 20.45
CA ASP A 74 11.93 0.90 20.43
C ASP A 74 12.25 1.65 19.13
N SER A 75 12.30 2.97 19.21
CA SER A 75 12.62 3.84 18.06
C SER A 75 13.98 3.56 17.44
N SER A 76 14.92 2.94 18.18
CA SER A 76 16.23 2.54 17.63
C SER A 76 16.17 1.33 16.70
N LEU A 77 15.07 0.58 16.76
CA LEU A 77 14.80 -0.66 16.02
C LEU A 77 13.50 -0.57 15.19
N LEU A 78 13.09 0.64 14.84
CA LEU A 78 11.85 0.87 14.11
C LEU A 78 11.81 0.05 12.82
N LEU A 79 10.73 -0.73 12.65
CA LEU A 79 10.49 -1.60 11.49
C LEU A 79 11.51 -2.74 11.28
N SER A 80 12.40 -3.02 12.22
CA SER A 80 13.45 -4.04 12.05
C SER A 80 12.95 -5.50 12.16
N GLY A 81 11.69 -5.72 12.50
CA GLY A 81 11.13 -7.06 12.77
C GLY A 81 11.70 -7.69 14.05
N HIS A 82 11.50 -9.00 14.19
CA HIS A 82 12.03 -9.78 15.31
C HIS A 82 13.57 -9.85 15.29
N PRO A 83 14.27 -9.37 16.32
CA PRO A 83 15.72 -9.51 16.45
C PRO A 83 16.20 -10.97 16.37
N SER A 84 17.03 -11.31 15.40
CA SER A 84 17.61 -12.64 15.16
C SER A 84 18.37 -13.23 16.34
N GLN A 85 18.91 -12.39 17.21
CA GLN A 85 19.70 -12.78 18.38
C GLN A 85 18.84 -13.14 19.59
N MET A 86 17.52 -12.89 19.53
CA MET A 86 16.66 -13.28 20.63
C MET A 86 16.56 -14.82 20.69
N PRO A 87 16.66 -15.39 21.90
CA PRO A 87 16.57 -16.83 22.05
C PRO A 87 15.17 -17.31 21.66
N ASP A 88 15.13 -18.50 21.08
CA ASP A 88 13.85 -19.18 20.88
C ASP A 88 13.14 -19.29 22.21
N ILE A 89 11.94 -18.74 22.25
CA ILE A 89 10.98 -18.99 23.31
C ILE A 89 10.64 -20.48 23.25
N GLY A 90 11.25 -21.26 24.14
CA GLY A 90 11.13 -22.72 24.23
C GLY A 90 9.72 -23.16 24.65
N ILE A 91 8.71 -22.80 23.85
CA ILE A 91 7.30 -23.03 24.13
C ILE A 91 6.91 -24.40 23.59
N ASP A 92 6.24 -25.18 24.43
CA ASP A 92 5.60 -26.43 24.01
C ASP A 92 4.42 -26.09 23.08
N ARG A 93 4.55 -26.49 21.81
CA ARG A 93 3.50 -26.34 20.80
C ARG A 93 2.17 -26.95 21.25
N LYS A 94 2.20 -28.08 21.96
CA LYS A 94 0.98 -28.76 22.43
C LYS A 94 0.26 -27.94 23.50
N GLU A 95 1.02 -27.23 24.33
CA GLU A 95 0.46 -26.31 25.31
C GLU A 95 -0.23 -25.13 24.62
N MET A 96 0.37 -24.61 23.54
CA MET A 96 -0.23 -23.48 22.82
C MET A 96 -1.46 -23.86 22.01
N GLU A 97 -1.48 -25.05 21.42
CA GLU A 97 -2.67 -25.59 20.75
C GLU A 97 -3.88 -25.68 21.71
N GLN A 98 -3.66 -25.87 23.01
CA GLN A 98 -4.71 -25.90 24.02
C GLN A 98 -5.10 -24.52 24.56
N LYS A 99 -4.14 -23.58 24.65
CA LYS A 99 -4.33 -22.27 25.29
C LYS A 99 -4.64 -21.12 24.32
N GLY A 100 -4.49 -21.35 23.00
CA GLY A 100 -4.80 -20.36 21.96
C GLY A 100 -3.55 -19.70 21.38
N LEU A 101 -3.47 -18.38 21.46
CA LEU A 101 -2.40 -17.57 20.88
C LEU A 101 -1.44 -17.08 21.96
N GLY A 102 -0.14 -17.27 21.73
CA GLY A 102 0.95 -16.66 22.49
C GLY A 102 1.64 -15.55 21.70
N VAL A 103 2.21 -14.58 22.40
CA VAL A 103 3.05 -13.53 21.81
C VAL A 103 4.15 -13.12 22.77
N THR A 104 5.34 -12.79 22.25
CA THR A 104 6.43 -12.23 23.06
C THR A 104 6.08 -10.82 23.57
N GLN A 105 6.72 -10.40 24.67
CA GLN A 105 6.50 -9.06 25.25
C GLN A 105 6.80 -7.92 24.27
N ASP A 106 7.72 -8.15 23.33
CA ASP A 106 8.08 -7.19 22.30
C ASP A 106 7.18 -7.24 21.05
N LEU A 107 6.16 -8.12 21.05
CA LEU A 107 5.18 -8.30 19.97
C LEU A 107 5.75 -8.70 18.59
N THR A 108 6.99 -9.18 18.55
CA THR A 108 7.65 -9.55 17.28
C THR A 108 7.60 -11.04 16.96
N SER A 109 7.22 -11.89 17.93
CA SER A 109 7.07 -13.34 17.76
C SER A 109 5.72 -13.84 18.26
N TRP A 110 5.02 -14.58 17.40
CA TRP A 110 3.65 -15.04 17.63
C TRP A 110 3.56 -16.56 17.53
N ILE A 111 2.82 -17.19 18.43
CA ILE A 111 2.77 -18.64 18.59
C ILE A 111 1.32 -19.10 18.53
N GLY A 112 1.04 -20.02 17.63
CA GLY A 112 -0.29 -20.60 17.48
C GLY A 112 -0.25 -22.01 16.89
N PRO A 113 -1.41 -22.59 16.54
CA PRO A 113 -1.48 -23.92 15.93
C PRO A 113 -0.73 -24.04 14.60
N TRP A 114 -0.44 -22.91 13.94
CA TRP A 114 0.40 -22.83 12.74
C TRP A 114 1.91 -22.88 13.02
N GLY A 115 2.34 -22.86 14.28
CA GLY A 115 3.74 -22.77 14.70
C GLY A 115 4.12 -21.36 15.16
N ILE A 116 5.40 -21.02 15.01
CA ILE A 116 5.95 -19.72 15.41
C ILE A 116 6.09 -18.82 14.18
N SER A 117 5.68 -17.57 14.33
CA SER A 117 5.80 -16.53 13.31
C SER A 117 6.68 -15.42 13.84
N TYR A 118 7.83 -15.24 13.18
CA TYR A 118 8.74 -14.14 13.43
C TYR A 118 8.45 -13.02 12.45
N THR A 119 8.29 -11.80 12.96
CA THR A 119 8.03 -10.62 12.14
C THR A 119 9.27 -10.26 11.32
N ALA A 120 9.05 -9.95 10.04
CA ALA A 120 10.14 -9.67 9.10
C ALA A 120 10.74 -8.28 9.32
N ASN A 121 12.02 -8.12 8.99
CA ASN A 121 12.65 -6.82 8.85
C ASN A 121 12.05 -6.08 7.65
N LEU A 122 11.40 -4.94 7.88
CA LEU A 122 10.81 -4.10 6.84
C LEU A 122 11.70 -2.93 6.44
N THR A 123 12.87 -2.78 7.06
CA THR A 123 13.79 -1.69 6.72
C THR A 123 14.44 -1.87 5.34
N SER A 124 15.07 -0.82 4.84
CA SER A 124 15.82 -0.81 3.59
C SER A 124 17.09 -1.67 3.59
N ASP A 125 17.43 -2.32 4.72
CA ASP A 125 18.57 -3.23 4.83
C ASP A 125 18.42 -4.47 3.94
N ALA A 126 19.55 -5.06 3.53
CA ALA A 126 19.59 -6.27 2.72
C ALA A 126 18.92 -7.50 3.38
N SER A 127 18.92 -7.56 4.73
CA SER A 127 18.18 -8.56 5.51
C SER A 127 16.67 -8.27 5.60
N GLY A 128 16.26 -7.05 5.26
CA GLY A 128 14.86 -6.63 5.15
C GLY A 128 14.39 -6.53 3.70
N ILE A 129 13.77 -5.40 3.34
CA ILE A 129 13.23 -5.18 1.99
C ILE A 129 14.27 -4.60 1.01
N GLY A 130 15.52 -4.41 1.45
CA GLY A 130 16.59 -3.81 0.65
C GLY A 130 16.78 -4.46 -0.71
N ASN A 131 16.59 -5.78 -0.80
CA ASN A 131 16.74 -6.55 -2.04
C ASN A 131 15.41 -6.87 -2.74
N TRP A 132 14.28 -6.41 -2.21
CA TRP A 132 12.97 -6.66 -2.81
C TRP A 132 12.70 -5.68 -3.93
N THR A 133 12.02 -6.16 -4.97
CA THR A 133 11.42 -5.29 -5.98
C THR A 133 10.02 -4.85 -5.54
N GLU A 134 9.54 -3.73 -6.09
CA GLU A 134 8.17 -3.25 -5.87
C GLU A 134 7.13 -4.33 -6.24
N GLY A 135 7.35 -5.02 -7.36
CA GLY A 135 6.48 -6.10 -7.83
C GLY A 135 6.42 -7.27 -6.85
N GLN A 136 7.55 -7.66 -6.24
CA GLN A 136 7.58 -8.69 -5.20
C GLN A 136 6.81 -8.24 -3.96
N PHE A 137 6.98 -6.99 -3.52
CA PHE A 137 6.26 -6.44 -2.38
C PHE A 137 4.74 -6.46 -2.63
N ILE A 138 4.29 -5.91 -3.76
CA ILE A 138 2.87 -5.90 -4.13
C ILE A 138 2.33 -7.33 -4.21
N TYR A 139 3.05 -8.25 -4.87
CA TYR A 139 2.62 -9.64 -4.98
C TYR A 139 2.50 -10.32 -3.61
N ALA A 140 3.43 -10.05 -2.68
CA ALA A 140 3.41 -10.57 -1.33
C ALA A 140 2.14 -10.13 -0.57
N ILE A 141 1.79 -8.84 -0.65
CA ILE A 141 0.61 -8.30 0.05
C ILE A 141 -0.69 -8.74 -0.62
N ARG A 142 -0.76 -8.72 -1.95
CA ARG A 142 -1.97 -9.10 -2.71
C ARG A 142 -2.36 -10.57 -2.53
N ASN A 143 -1.35 -11.44 -2.49
CA ASN A 143 -1.53 -12.90 -2.53
C ASN A 143 -1.14 -13.59 -1.22
N GLY A 144 -0.65 -12.84 -0.24
CA GLY A 144 -0.20 -13.39 1.04
C GLY A 144 1.00 -14.31 0.89
N LYS A 145 1.93 -14.03 -0.01
CA LYS A 145 3.06 -14.93 -0.33
C LYS A 145 4.38 -14.43 0.22
N SER A 146 5.10 -15.31 0.91
CA SER A 146 6.43 -14.99 1.47
C SER A 146 7.40 -14.56 0.37
N LYS A 147 8.16 -13.47 0.60
CA LYS A 147 9.12 -12.92 -0.38
C LYS A 147 8.52 -12.53 -1.74
N GLY A 148 7.20 -12.45 -1.86
CA GLY A 148 6.56 -12.14 -3.14
C GLY A 148 6.74 -13.23 -4.20
N MET A 149 6.94 -14.50 -3.79
CA MET A 149 7.18 -15.62 -4.70
C MET A 149 5.98 -16.57 -4.71
N GLU A 150 5.49 -16.93 -5.90
CA GLU A 150 4.29 -17.78 -6.09
C GLU A 150 4.36 -19.11 -5.34
N ASN A 151 5.49 -19.82 -5.50
CA ASN A 151 5.72 -21.14 -4.91
C ASN A 151 6.22 -21.09 -3.46
N SER A 152 6.22 -19.92 -2.82
CA SER A 152 6.56 -19.81 -1.40
C SER A 152 5.37 -20.16 -0.50
N ARG A 153 5.69 -20.37 0.78
CA ARG A 153 4.68 -20.45 1.83
C ARG A 153 3.85 -19.17 1.92
N THR A 154 2.65 -19.30 2.46
CA THR A 154 1.82 -18.15 2.83
C THR A 154 2.51 -17.33 3.94
N LEU A 155 2.26 -16.02 4.00
CA LEU A 155 2.58 -15.18 5.14
C LEU A 155 1.87 -15.74 6.38
N LEU A 156 2.62 -15.95 7.46
CA LEU A 156 2.09 -16.60 8.64
C LEU A 156 1.27 -15.60 9.47
N PRO A 157 0.24 -16.06 10.20
CA PRO A 157 -0.49 -15.20 11.12
C PRO A 157 0.41 -14.61 12.23
N PRO A 158 0.09 -13.42 12.77
CA PRO A 158 -1.13 -12.66 12.52
C PRO A 158 -1.03 -11.64 11.37
N MET A 159 -0.02 -11.74 10.48
CA MET A 159 0.16 -10.77 9.40
C MET A 159 -1.13 -10.59 8.57
N PRO A 160 -1.79 -9.41 8.60
CA PRO A 160 -3.15 -9.25 8.11
C PRO A 160 -3.19 -8.93 6.60
N TRP A 161 -2.50 -9.73 5.80
CA TRP A 161 -2.39 -9.52 4.35
C TRP A 161 -3.76 -9.56 3.65
N GLN A 162 -4.74 -10.29 4.19
CA GLN A 162 -6.10 -10.35 3.66
C GLN A 162 -6.84 -9.01 3.76
N MET A 163 -6.43 -8.13 4.69
CA MET A 163 -6.92 -6.76 4.78
C MET A 163 -6.10 -5.85 3.86
N TYR A 164 -4.78 -5.96 3.93
CA TYR A 164 -3.86 -5.10 3.18
C TYR A 164 -3.89 -5.34 1.66
N ARG A 165 -4.35 -6.51 1.21
CA ARG A 165 -4.60 -6.76 -0.21
C ARG A 165 -5.68 -5.86 -0.82
N ASN A 166 -6.35 -5.02 -0.02
CA ASN A 166 -7.37 -4.08 -0.50
C ASN A 166 -6.84 -2.65 -0.67
N PHE A 167 -5.60 -2.35 -0.27
CA PHE A 167 -4.96 -1.09 -0.64
C PHE A 167 -5.00 -0.90 -2.16
N SER A 168 -5.14 0.32 -2.64
CA SER A 168 -4.89 0.64 -4.05
C SER A 168 -3.43 0.36 -4.43
N ASP A 169 -3.15 0.23 -5.73
CA ASP A 169 -1.76 0.06 -6.18
C ASP A 169 -0.90 1.27 -5.80
N ASN A 170 -1.45 2.48 -5.83
CA ASN A 170 -0.73 3.69 -5.45
C ASN A 170 -0.38 3.69 -3.95
N GLU A 171 -1.27 3.22 -3.08
CA GLU A 171 -0.99 3.07 -1.65
C GLU A 171 0.11 2.02 -1.40
N LEU A 172 0.06 0.86 -2.06
CA LEU A 172 1.12 -0.15 -1.92
C LEU A 172 2.48 0.35 -2.43
N LYS A 173 2.50 1.11 -3.52
CA LYS A 173 3.72 1.76 -4.04
C LYS A 173 4.26 2.80 -3.08
N ALA A 174 3.38 3.63 -2.49
CA ALA A 174 3.77 4.61 -1.48
C ALA A 174 4.36 3.95 -0.23
N ILE A 175 3.70 2.91 0.29
CA ILE A 175 4.22 2.08 1.39
C ILE A 175 5.60 1.53 1.04
N PHE A 176 5.76 0.92 -0.14
CA PHE A 176 7.05 0.40 -0.58
C PHE A 176 8.13 1.49 -0.67
N ALA A 177 7.80 2.65 -1.26
CA ALA A 177 8.72 3.78 -1.35
C ALA A 177 9.21 4.24 0.04
N TYR A 178 8.30 4.40 1.00
CA TYR A 178 8.66 4.71 2.39
C TYR A 178 9.56 3.64 3.01
N LEU A 179 9.17 2.36 2.92
CA LEU A 179 9.97 1.28 3.50
C LEU A 179 11.39 1.26 2.89
N LYS A 180 11.53 1.57 1.60
CA LYS A 180 12.81 1.67 0.90
C LYS A 180 13.64 2.88 1.32
N SER A 181 13.03 3.94 1.85
CA SER A 181 13.73 5.13 2.37
C SER A 181 14.09 5.05 3.86
N THR A 182 13.62 4.03 4.58
CA THR A 182 13.93 3.85 6.01
C THR A 182 15.43 3.70 6.27
N LYS A 183 15.88 4.02 7.49
CA LYS A 183 17.24 3.70 7.94
C LYS A 183 17.46 2.18 7.91
N PRO A 184 18.51 1.65 7.25
CA PRO A 184 18.75 0.21 7.22
C PRO A 184 19.18 -0.29 8.60
N ILE A 185 18.54 -1.36 9.07
CA ILE A 185 18.90 -2.06 10.31
C ILE A 185 19.14 -3.52 9.96
N ARG A 186 20.35 -4.00 10.21
CA ARG A 186 20.74 -5.39 9.92
C ARG A 186 20.15 -6.35 10.95
N ASN A 187 19.50 -7.40 10.46
CA ASN A 187 18.87 -8.44 11.27
C ASN A 187 19.26 -9.83 10.70
N ILE A 188 20.38 -10.39 11.20
CA ILE A 188 20.93 -11.70 10.77
C ILE A 188 21.33 -12.57 11.95
#